data_AF-A0A953G0D0-F1
#
_entry.id   AF-A0A953G0D0-F1
#
_cell.length_a   1.000
_cell.length_b   1.000
_cell.length_c   1.000
_cell.angle_alpha   90.00
_cell.angle_beta   90.00
_cell.angle_gamma   90.00
#
_symmetry.space_group_name_H-M   'P 1'
#
loop_
_entity.id
_entity.type
_entity.pdbx_description
1 polymer ?
#
loop_
_entity_poly.entity_id
_entity_poly.type
_entity_poly.pdbx_seq_one_letter_code
_entity_poly.pdbx_strand_id
1 'polypeptide(L)'
;MGKGRILLLILIALVAALVLAGRQSLPISSEVRRAKNHGGADPDALRFYRSTRAASRGAITANPEELPPLSDRPFNAADWKQNSIFPLSSSPTPTGDEIAMLATVVAELGAPTPTATPEATKTNSHPMLETLRELEREPRPPDNSNLLGGVVRHLTPAVSNQASGIAPAISESGATPTPEALAAVGGQARGYHMLYLMHPNARATVEKQLETLLRSGVRDLYLGVLTDGTFGKDIPYLISAVQRLAAGQRSLTLALYLTNGPGMRTYSSSPTEGGFNSIDPIRFRDLIQHDDAVRSRFRAMVAEVKPALEASRRSNSQNRNLVFPMLEDNLDHDAYAAMRALIEDEVGTLAQVARNPCLGCVDGNDSAADGDPIEEHAPEEIASLNPRDGFSLDGIGYSFSTEFDSQQPDPDTIRNLIDLSLSRRLSYFALWRAERQGRDPTGPPLPPDQRIYEVPTAAQAEEEVALLRYGLK
;
A
#
# COMPACT_ATOMS: atom_id res chain seq x y z
N MET A 1 46.52 19.08 33.02
CA MET A 1 45.44 19.36 32.02
C MET A 1 45.12 20.85 32.05
N GLY A 2 45.14 21.53 30.90
CA GLY A 2 44.82 22.95 30.82
C GLY A 2 43.34 23.22 31.11
N LYS A 3 43.04 24.38 31.73
CA LYS A 3 41.68 24.77 32.15
C LYS A 3 40.62 24.65 31.03
N GLY A 4 41.00 24.87 29.77
CA GLY A 4 40.11 24.70 28.61
C GLY A 4 39.65 23.26 28.34
N ARG A 5 40.49 22.26 28.61
CA ARG A 5 40.10 20.84 28.45
C ARG A 5 39.11 20.38 29.51
N ILE A 6 39.17 20.96 30.72
CA ILE A 6 38.22 20.67 31.79
C ILE A 6 36.85 21.27 31.44
N LEU A 7 36.82 22.49 30.90
CA LEU A 7 35.57 23.15 30.50
C LEU A 7 34.87 22.40 29.36
N LEU A 8 35.62 21.89 28.38
CA LEU A 8 35.07 21.11 27.27
C LEU A 8 34.48 19.78 27.74
N LEU A 9 35.13 19.08 28.67
CA LEU A 9 34.62 17.82 29.23
C LEU A 9 33.35 18.05 30.07
N ILE A 10 33.27 19.15 30.81
CA ILE A 10 32.06 19.54 31.55
C ILE A 10 30.90 19.82 30.59
N LEU A 11 31.17 20.52 29.48
CA LEU A 11 30.15 20.83 28.47
C LEU A 11 29.61 19.56 27.79
N ILE A 12 30.51 18.63 27.42
CA ILE A 12 30.13 17.33 26.83
C ILE A 12 29.29 16.51 27.81
N ALA A 13 29.67 16.48 29.09
CA ALA A 13 28.91 15.78 30.13
C ALA A 13 27.51 16.40 30.35
N LEU A 14 27.39 17.73 30.29
CA LEU A 14 26.11 18.44 30.41
C LEU A 14 25.18 18.17 29.21
N VAL A 15 25.71 18.18 27.99
CA VAL A 15 24.94 17.86 26.79
C VAL A 15 24.49 16.39 26.82
N ALA A 16 25.37 15.46 27.21
CA ALA A 16 25.02 14.05 27.36
C ALA A 16 23.93 13.84 28.43
N ALA A 17 23.99 14.55 29.56
CA ALA A 17 22.97 14.48 30.61
C ALA A 17 21.62 15.05 30.15
N LEU A 18 21.61 16.13 29.36
CA LEU A 18 20.38 16.70 28.78
C LEU A 18 19.75 15.78 27.73
N VAL A 19 20.56 15.12 26.90
CA VAL A 19 20.09 14.13 25.93
C VAL A 19 19.51 12.89 26.62
N LEU A 20 20.13 12.45 27.72
CA LEU A 20 19.62 11.34 28.54
C LEU A 20 18.35 11.71 29.30
N ALA A 21 18.26 12.93 29.82
CA ALA A 21 17.05 13.43 30.49
C ALA A 21 15.89 13.64 29.49
N GLY A 22 16.16 14.04 28.25
CA GLY A 22 15.16 14.17 27.19
C GLY A 22 14.64 12.84 26.63
N ARG A 23 15.35 11.72 26.89
CA ARG A 23 14.94 10.36 26.49
C ARG A 23 14.16 9.60 27.55
N GLN A 24 14.00 10.14 28.76
CA GLN A 24 13.11 9.57 29.77
C GLN A 24 11.73 10.20 29.62
N SER A 25 10.84 9.49 28.95
CA SER A 25 9.39 9.75 28.97
C SER A 25 8.89 9.72 30.42
N LEU A 26 8.41 10.88 30.90
CA LEU A 26 7.76 11.00 32.20
C LEU A 26 6.55 10.05 32.26
N PRO A 27 6.39 9.22 33.31
CA PRO A 27 5.28 8.30 33.42
C PRO A 27 4.05 9.06 33.94
N ILE A 28 3.35 9.79 33.08
CA ILE A 28 2.11 10.50 33.47
C ILE A 28 0.85 9.63 33.23
N SER A 29 0.98 8.41 32.67
CA SER A 29 -0.20 7.64 32.25
C SER A 29 -0.79 6.66 33.28
N SER A 30 -0.10 6.34 34.39
CA SER A 30 -0.59 5.36 35.37
C SER A 30 -1.36 5.97 36.55
N GLU A 31 -1.03 7.18 36.99
CA GLU A 31 -1.73 7.84 38.10
C GLU A 31 -3.04 8.53 37.66
N VAL A 32 -3.11 9.02 36.43
CA VAL A 32 -4.35 9.60 35.86
C VAL A 32 -5.42 8.52 35.60
N ARG A 33 -5.02 7.27 35.34
CA ARG A 33 -5.97 6.14 35.27
C ARG A 33 -6.45 5.65 36.64
N ARG A 34 -5.71 5.90 37.72
CA ARG A 34 -6.11 5.52 39.08
C ARG A 34 -7.13 6.49 39.68
N ALA A 35 -7.10 7.77 39.31
CA ALA A 35 -8.03 8.79 39.79
C ALA A 35 -9.44 8.74 39.16
N LYS A 36 -9.63 8.03 38.04
CA LYS A 36 -10.96 7.85 37.42
C LYS A 36 -11.81 6.74 38.06
N ASN A 37 -11.19 5.85 38.85
CA ASN A 37 -11.88 4.68 39.41
C ASN A 37 -12.26 4.82 40.90
N HIS A 38 -11.86 5.90 41.58
CA HIS A 38 -12.33 6.22 42.93
C HIS A 38 -12.74 7.69 43.00
N GLY A 39 -14.05 7.92 43.09
CA GLY A 39 -14.67 9.25 43.09
C GLY A 39 -14.10 10.16 44.18
N GLY A 40 -13.41 11.21 43.73
CA GLY A 40 -12.89 12.28 44.57
C GLY A 40 -11.88 13.12 43.78
N ALA A 41 -12.35 14.06 42.97
CA ALA A 41 -11.47 14.96 42.24
C ALA A 41 -10.92 16.05 43.18
N ASP A 42 -9.59 16.11 43.27
CA ASP A 42 -8.84 17.15 43.97
C ASP A 42 -9.09 18.54 43.33
N PRO A 43 -9.60 19.54 44.07
CA PRO A 43 -9.85 20.89 43.57
C PRO A 43 -8.62 21.59 42.99
N ASP A 44 -7.41 21.25 43.45
CA ASP A 44 -6.19 21.94 43.05
C ASP A 44 -5.65 21.43 41.71
N ALA A 45 -5.86 20.16 41.38
CA ALA A 45 -5.60 19.60 40.05
C ALA A 45 -6.50 20.22 38.97
N LEU A 46 -7.75 20.51 39.30
CA LEU A 46 -8.70 21.22 38.43
C LEU A 46 -8.34 22.70 38.23
N ARG A 47 -7.70 23.33 39.22
CA ARG A 47 -7.24 24.72 39.15
C ARG A 47 -6.02 24.86 38.22
N PHE A 48 -5.09 23.92 38.27
CA PHE A 48 -3.92 23.86 37.37
C PHE A 48 -4.31 23.60 35.90
N TYR A 49 -5.32 22.75 35.67
CA TYR A 49 -5.83 22.47 34.31
C TYR A 49 -6.59 23.67 33.70
N ARG A 50 -7.25 24.49 34.54
CA ARG A 50 -7.94 25.71 34.09
C ARG A 50 -6.96 26.86 33.80
N SER A 51 -5.85 26.97 34.52
CA SER A 51 -4.84 28.02 34.25
C SER A 51 -4.03 27.74 32.98
N THR A 52 -3.76 26.48 32.66
CA THR A 52 -3.03 26.07 31.43
C THR A 52 -3.90 26.20 30.16
N ARG A 53 -5.22 26.06 30.29
CA ARG A 53 -6.18 26.28 29.19
C ARG A 53 -6.49 27.76 28.92
N ALA A 54 -6.28 28.64 29.90
CA ALA A 54 -6.42 30.09 29.74
C ALA A 54 -5.18 30.74 29.10
N ALA A 55 -3.99 30.15 29.25
CA ALA A 55 -2.74 30.64 28.65
C ALA A 55 -2.62 30.34 27.14
N SER A 56 -3.50 29.51 26.57
CA SER A 56 -3.50 29.08 25.17
C SER A 56 -4.59 29.73 24.32
N ARG A 57 -5.33 30.72 24.86
CA ARG A 57 -6.33 31.51 24.12
C ARG A 57 -6.22 33.01 24.44
N GLY A 58 -5.42 33.71 23.64
CA GLY A 58 -5.46 35.15 23.39
C GLY A 58 -4.55 35.40 22.19
N ALA A 59 -4.91 36.07 21.10
CA ALA A 59 -6.01 36.96 20.74
C ALA A 59 -6.78 36.38 19.54
N ILE A 60 -8.07 36.63 19.33
CA ILE A 60 -8.62 37.81 18.62
C ILE A 60 -10.05 38.02 19.15
N THR A 61 -10.34 39.23 19.65
CA THR A 61 -11.70 39.69 19.93
C THR A 61 -12.05 40.78 18.92
N ALA A 62 -13.07 40.55 18.10
CA ALA A 62 -13.79 41.58 17.37
C ALA A 62 -15.31 41.32 17.49
N ASN A 63 -16.06 42.40 17.74
CA ASN A 63 -17.49 42.48 18.04
C ASN A 63 -18.40 41.77 17.01
N PRO A 64 -19.57 41.22 17.45
CA PRO A 64 -20.64 40.84 16.55
C PRO A 64 -21.75 41.91 16.56
N GLU A 65 -21.74 42.82 15.59
CA GLU A 65 -22.93 43.58 15.21
C GLU A 65 -23.11 43.52 13.70
N GLU A 66 -24.30 43.07 13.30
CA GLU A 66 -24.97 43.24 12.00
C GLU A 66 -24.27 42.67 10.74
N LEU A 67 -24.69 41.46 10.33
CA LEU A 67 -24.58 41.01 8.94
C LEU A 67 -25.97 41.03 8.28
N PRO A 68 -26.13 41.66 7.10
CA PRO A 68 -27.40 41.68 6.37
C PRO A 68 -27.67 40.33 5.67
N PRO A 69 -28.94 40.04 5.30
CA PRO A 69 -29.30 38.76 4.72
C PRO A 69 -28.68 38.55 3.32
N LEU A 70 -28.19 37.33 3.09
CA LEU A 70 -27.69 36.85 1.80
C LEU A 70 -28.79 36.91 0.73
N SER A 71 -28.51 37.64 -0.36
CA SER A 71 -29.37 37.67 -1.55
C SER A 71 -28.99 36.57 -2.53
N ASP A 72 -29.99 35.89 -3.08
CA ASP A 72 -29.88 34.94 -4.19
C ASP A 72 -29.24 35.59 -5.43
N ARG A 73 -27.97 35.28 -5.70
CA ARG A 73 -27.34 35.48 -7.00
C ARG A 73 -26.47 34.26 -7.35
N PRO A 74 -26.50 33.79 -8.62
CA PRO A 74 -25.67 32.67 -9.05
C PRO A 74 -24.20 33.08 -9.15
N PHE A 75 -23.32 32.15 -8.77
CA PHE A 75 -21.88 32.26 -8.74
C PHE A 75 -21.29 32.51 -10.15
N ASN A 76 -20.43 33.53 -10.30
CA ASN A 76 -19.71 33.84 -11.53
C ASN A 76 -18.19 33.66 -11.30
N ALA A 77 -17.56 32.79 -12.09
CA ALA A 77 -16.17 32.36 -11.94
C ALA A 77 -15.09 33.40 -12.36
N ALA A 78 -15.47 34.68 -12.54
CA ALA A 78 -14.56 35.73 -13.03
C ALA A 78 -13.96 36.63 -11.93
N ASP A 79 -14.44 36.57 -10.68
CA ASP A 79 -14.04 37.51 -9.61
C ASP A 79 -12.86 37.03 -8.73
N TRP A 80 -12.24 35.88 -9.03
CA TRP A 80 -11.20 35.29 -8.19
C TRP A 80 -9.76 35.47 -8.70
N LYS A 81 -9.46 36.62 -9.31
CA LYS A 81 -8.10 36.92 -9.82
C LYS A 81 -7.43 38.18 -9.28
N GLN A 82 -7.94 38.81 -8.21
CA GLN A 82 -7.42 40.13 -7.82
C GLN A 82 -7.12 40.41 -6.35
N ASN A 83 -7.03 39.41 -5.46
CA ASN A 83 -6.53 39.66 -4.10
C ASN A 83 -5.76 38.46 -3.51
N SER A 84 -4.46 38.41 -3.76
CA SER A 84 -3.51 37.66 -2.92
C SER A 84 -2.10 38.25 -3.09
N ILE A 85 -1.78 39.24 -2.26
CA ILE A 85 -0.41 39.73 -2.02
C ILE A 85 -0.18 39.60 -0.52
N PHE A 86 0.78 38.76 -0.10
CA PHE A 86 1.62 38.87 1.11
C PHE A 86 2.73 37.79 1.05
N PRO A 87 3.86 37.94 1.77
CA PRO A 87 5.18 37.92 1.17
C PRO A 87 5.96 36.63 1.43
N LEU A 88 6.91 36.34 0.54
CA LEU A 88 7.92 35.30 0.69
C LEU A 88 8.88 35.65 1.83
N SER A 89 8.98 34.77 2.82
CA SER A 89 10.05 34.73 3.82
C SER A 89 11.31 34.13 3.19
N SER A 90 12.33 34.94 2.93
CA SER A 90 13.64 34.51 2.46
C SER A 90 14.52 34.05 3.62
N SER A 91 14.97 32.79 3.58
CA SER A 91 16.09 32.30 4.40
C SER A 91 17.40 32.98 3.98
N PRO A 92 18.31 33.34 4.91
CA PRO A 92 19.53 34.03 4.54
C PRO A 92 20.50 33.08 3.82
N THR A 93 21.05 33.56 2.71
CA THR A 93 22.18 32.96 2.01
C THR A 93 23.44 33.07 2.89
N PRO A 94 24.30 32.04 2.97
CA PRO A 94 25.52 32.13 3.77
C PRO A 94 26.40 33.26 3.28
N THR A 95 27.05 33.96 4.22
CA THR A 95 27.98 35.02 3.85
C THR A 95 29.32 34.44 3.39
N GLY A 96 30.07 35.18 2.57
CA GLY A 96 31.33 34.73 1.98
C GLY A 96 32.40 34.25 2.97
N ASP A 97 32.28 34.63 4.25
CA ASP A 97 33.19 34.22 5.31
C ASP A 97 32.89 32.80 5.86
N GLU A 98 31.66 32.30 5.73
CA GLU A 98 31.27 30.94 6.13
C GLU A 98 31.74 29.87 5.12
N ILE A 99 31.87 30.27 3.85
CA ILE A 99 32.42 29.42 2.78
C ILE A 99 33.95 29.28 2.93
N ALA A 100 34.64 30.31 3.42
CA ALA A 100 36.08 30.29 3.65
C ALA A 100 36.50 29.38 4.83
N MET A 101 35.64 29.24 5.85
CA MET A 101 35.91 28.36 6.99
C MET A 101 35.78 26.86 6.63
N LEU A 102 34.89 26.51 5.69
CA LEU A 102 34.72 25.14 5.19
C LEU A 102 35.84 24.71 4.23
N ALA A 103 36.40 25.66 3.45
CA ALA A 103 37.52 25.37 2.55
C ALA A 103 38.84 25.07 3.30
N THR A 104 38.99 25.58 4.53
CA THR A 104 40.20 25.37 5.34
C THR A 104 40.22 23.98 5.99
N VAL A 105 39.05 23.39 6.29
CA VAL A 105 38.94 22.04 6.90
C VAL A 105 39.18 20.92 5.89
N VAL A 106 38.94 21.16 4.60
CA VAL A 106 39.15 20.15 3.52
C VAL A 106 40.61 20.09 3.06
N ALA A 107 41.43 21.12 3.35
CA ALA A 107 42.85 21.14 2.99
C ALA A 107 43.78 20.36 3.95
N GLU A 108 43.33 20.01 5.15
CA GLU A 108 44.11 19.22 6.13
C GLU A 108 43.89 17.70 6.03
N LEU A 109 42.94 17.24 5.22
CA LEU A 109 42.67 15.81 5.01
C LEU A 109 43.16 15.41 3.61
N GLY A 110 44.47 15.18 3.52
CA GLY A 110 45.16 14.85 2.28
C GLY A 110 44.50 13.73 1.49
N ALA A 111 44.06 14.06 0.28
CA ALA A 111 43.64 13.11 -0.75
C ALA A 111 44.40 13.39 -2.07
N PRO A 112 44.83 12.34 -2.80
CA PRO A 112 45.75 12.46 -3.92
C PRO A 112 45.10 12.93 -5.22
N THR A 113 45.89 13.65 -6.01
CA THR A 113 45.60 14.20 -7.34
C THR A 113 45.33 13.11 -8.39
N PRO A 114 44.33 13.27 -9.28
CA PRO A 114 44.28 12.53 -10.53
C PRO A 114 44.72 13.39 -11.72
N THR A 115 45.57 12.78 -12.53
CA THR A 115 46.19 13.30 -13.75
C THR A 115 45.34 12.94 -14.98
N ALA A 116 45.41 13.82 -15.99
CA ALA A 116 45.25 13.59 -17.43
C ALA A 116 43.84 13.56 -18.05
N THR A 117 43.62 14.60 -18.87
CA THR A 117 42.73 14.68 -20.04
C THR A 117 43.19 13.72 -21.16
N PRO A 118 42.29 13.35 -22.09
CA PRO A 118 42.56 13.72 -23.48
C PRO A 118 41.32 14.14 -24.30
N GLU A 119 41.64 14.66 -25.48
CA GLU A 119 40.87 15.46 -26.44
C GLU A 119 39.75 14.74 -27.23
N ALA A 120 38.77 15.57 -27.58
CA ALA A 120 37.91 15.66 -28.76
C ALA A 120 37.86 14.55 -29.83
N THR A 121 36.62 14.21 -30.22
CA THR A 121 36.26 14.06 -31.65
C THR A 121 34.86 14.59 -31.93
N LYS A 122 34.76 15.43 -32.96
CA LYS A 122 33.53 15.95 -33.60
C LYS A 122 32.93 14.90 -34.54
N THR A 123 31.60 14.80 -34.58
CA THR A 123 30.84 14.55 -35.83
C THR A 123 29.34 14.91 -35.65
N ASN A 124 28.87 15.88 -36.46
CA ASN A 124 27.66 15.91 -37.30
C ASN A 124 26.38 15.14 -36.86
N SER A 125 25.13 15.56 -37.06
CA SER A 125 24.42 16.78 -37.47
C SER A 125 22.93 16.39 -37.65
N HIS A 126 21.99 17.11 -37.00
CA HIS A 126 20.57 17.34 -37.41
C HIS A 126 19.55 16.15 -37.48
N PRO A 127 18.21 16.39 -37.55
CA PRO A 127 17.33 16.87 -36.46
C PRO A 127 16.04 16.02 -36.32
N MET A 128 15.40 16.00 -35.15
CA MET A 128 14.06 15.38 -34.99
C MET A 128 13.14 16.27 -34.17
N LEU A 129 12.63 17.31 -34.83
CA LEU A 129 11.62 18.24 -34.31
C LEU A 129 10.69 18.64 -35.46
N GLU A 130 10.03 17.66 -36.10
CA GLU A 130 8.98 17.93 -37.08
C GLU A 130 8.05 16.72 -37.29
N THR A 131 7.46 16.18 -36.22
CA THR A 131 6.45 15.09 -36.34
C THR A 131 5.38 15.16 -35.25
N LEU A 132 4.82 16.36 -35.01
CA LEU A 132 3.66 16.56 -34.12
C LEU A 132 2.73 17.67 -34.62
N ARG A 133 2.41 17.67 -35.94
CA ARG A 133 1.39 18.59 -36.50
C ARG A 133 0.45 18.00 -37.57
N GLU A 134 0.37 16.68 -37.68
CA GLU A 134 -0.38 16.07 -38.81
C GLU A 134 -1.27 14.88 -38.42
N LEU A 135 -1.97 14.96 -37.27
CA LEU A 135 -2.95 13.95 -36.85
C LEU A 135 -4.28 14.51 -36.30
N GLU A 136 -4.64 15.75 -36.65
CA GLU A 136 -6.00 16.27 -36.41
C GLU A 136 -6.66 16.62 -37.74
N ARG A 137 -7.20 15.60 -38.42
CA ARG A 137 -8.26 15.73 -39.43
C ARG A 137 -8.83 14.35 -39.73
N GLU A 138 -10.16 14.28 -39.73
CA GLU A 138 -11.09 13.24 -40.29
C GLU A 138 -12.08 12.66 -39.24
N PRO A 139 -13.29 12.20 -39.65
CA PRO A 139 -14.49 13.04 -39.60
C PRO A 139 -15.63 12.40 -38.79
N ARG A 140 -16.72 13.16 -38.59
CA ARG A 140 -17.97 12.68 -37.95
C ARG A 140 -18.59 11.50 -38.71
N PRO A 141 -19.15 10.48 -38.02
CA PRO A 141 -20.02 9.49 -38.66
C PRO A 141 -21.46 10.04 -38.82
N PRO A 142 -22.23 9.57 -39.81
CA PRO A 142 -23.60 10.00 -40.02
C PRO A 142 -24.60 9.24 -39.14
N ASP A 143 -25.70 9.94 -38.85
CA ASP A 143 -26.96 9.43 -38.31
C ASP A 143 -27.49 8.23 -39.11
N ASN A 144 -27.98 7.21 -38.40
CA ASN A 144 -28.93 6.25 -38.95
C ASN A 144 -29.94 5.83 -37.89
N SER A 145 -31.10 6.48 -37.94
CA SER A 145 -32.36 6.05 -37.32
C SER A 145 -33.08 5.01 -38.20
N ASN A 146 -33.77 4.07 -37.54
CA ASN A 146 -34.78 3.12 -38.03
C ASN A 146 -34.30 1.85 -38.75
N LEU A 147 -34.54 0.69 -38.13
CA LEU A 147 -35.58 -0.26 -38.58
C LEU A 147 -35.76 -1.43 -37.60
N LEU A 148 -37.00 -1.57 -37.14
CA LEU A 148 -37.60 -2.74 -36.51
C LEU A 148 -37.68 -3.93 -37.49
N GLY A 149 -37.65 -5.16 -36.97
CA GLY A 149 -38.20 -6.33 -37.66
C GLY A 149 -37.42 -7.62 -37.42
N GLY A 150 -37.89 -8.44 -36.48
CA GLY A 150 -37.28 -9.72 -36.12
C GLY A 150 -37.51 -10.85 -37.12
N VAL A 151 -36.78 -11.95 -36.95
CA VAL A 151 -37.22 -13.33 -37.20
C VAL A 151 -36.31 -14.25 -36.38
N VAL A 152 -36.93 -15.03 -35.50
CA VAL A 152 -36.37 -16.20 -34.82
C VAL A 152 -36.29 -17.35 -35.82
N ARG A 153 -35.10 -17.92 -36.04
CA ARG A 153 -34.95 -19.28 -36.61
C ARG A 153 -33.84 -20.05 -35.91
N HIS A 154 -34.28 -21.14 -35.27
CA HIS A 154 -33.46 -22.25 -34.79
C HIS A 154 -32.64 -22.87 -35.94
N LEU A 155 -31.34 -23.06 -35.71
CA LEU A 155 -30.52 -24.01 -36.45
C LEU A 155 -29.61 -24.76 -35.47
N THR A 156 -29.99 -26.00 -35.20
CA THR A 156 -29.12 -27.08 -34.72
C THR A 156 -28.04 -27.40 -35.76
N PRO A 157 -26.76 -27.54 -35.39
CA PRO A 157 -25.79 -28.24 -36.22
C PRO A 157 -25.77 -29.73 -35.90
N ALA A 158 -25.89 -30.51 -36.96
CA ALA A 158 -25.78 -31.96 -36.96
C ALA A 158 -24.35 -32.42 -36.67
N VAL A 159 -24.29 -33.52 -35.92
CA VAL A 159 -23.13 -34.37 -35.68
C VAL A 159 -22.61 -34.93 -37.01
N SER A 160 -21.31 -34.81 -37.27
CA SER A 160 -20.60 -35.65 -38.23
C SER A 160 -19.29 -36.13 -37.62
N ASN A 161 -19.26 -37.43 -37.31
CA ASN A 161 -18.08 -38.21 -36.99
C ASN A 161 -17.30 -38.48 -38.28
N GLN A 162 -15.99 -38.27 -38.29
CA GLN A 162 -14.95 -39.19 -38.80
C GLN A 162 -13.63 -38.44 -39.00
N ALA A 163 -12.60 -38.84 -38.24
CA ALA A 163 -11.23 -38.99 -38.74
C ALA A 163 -10.37 -39.65 -37.65
N SER A 164 -10.14 -40.95 -37.82
CA SER A 164 -9.13 -41.72 -37.11
C SER A 164 -7.73 -41.22 -37.52
N GLY A 165 -6.97 -40.74 -36.55
CA GLY A 165 -5.55 -40.40 -36.69
C GLY A 165 -4.77 -41.02 -35.54
N ILE A 166 -3.87 -41.94 -35.87
CA ILE A 166 -3.02 -42.70 -34.95
C ILE A 166 -2.07 -41.73 -34.24
N ALA A 167 -2.23 -41.58 -32.92
CA ALA A 167 -1.31 -40.84 -32.06
C ALA A 167 -0.16 -41.75 -31.59
N PRO A 168 1.10 -41.30 -31.63
CA PRO A 168 2.23 -42.07 -31.14
C PRO A 168 2.19 -42.18 -29.62
N ALA A 169 2.56 -43.36 -29.11
CA ALA A 169 2.68 -43.67 -27.69
C ALA A 169 3.67 -42.71 -27.02
N ILE A 170 3.14 -41.79 -26.20
CA ILE A 170 3.92 -40.98 -25.28
C ILE A 170 4.33 -41.91 -24.14
N SER A 171 5.62 -42.22 -24.09
CA SER A 171 6.26 -42.95 -23.00
C SER A 171 5.94 -42.24 -21.69
N GLU A 172 5.33 -42.96 -20.75
CA GLU A 172 5.03 -42.48 -19.40
C GLU A 172 6.34 -42.11 -18.69
N SER A 173 6.71 -40.84 -18.79
CA SER A 173 7.75 -40.22 -17.99
C SER A 173 7.41 -40.48 -16.52
N GLY A 174 8.23 -41.30 -15.86
CA GLY A 174 8.07 -41.66 -14.46
C GLY A 174 7.73 -40.46 -13.60
N ALA A 175 6.64 -40.58 -12.84
CA ALA A 175 6.19 -39.58 -11.89
C ALA A 175 7.36 -39.19 -10.99
N THR A 176 7.86 -37.97 -11.16
CA THR A 176 8.82 -37.38 -10.24
C THR A 176 8.19 -37.43 -8.85
N PRO A 177 8.86 -37.99 -7.83
CA PRO A 177 8.29 -38.09 -6.50
C PRO A 177 7.86 -36.71 -6.05
N THR A 178 6.54 -36.55 -5.82
CA THR A 178 6.00 -35.32 -5.27
C THR A 178 6.73 -35.06 -3.96
N PRO A 179 7.35 -33.88 -3.76
CA PRO A 179 8.04 -33.56 -2.52
C PRO A 179 7.17 -33.94 -1.33
N GLU A 180 7.72 -34.72 -0.41
CA GLU A 180 6.99 -35.24 0.74
C GLU A 180 6.32 -34.07 1.48
N ALA A 181 4.99 -34.09 1.56
CA ALA A 181 4.24 -32.97 2.11
C ALA A 181 4.56 -32.82 3.59
N LEU A 182 4.97 -31.61 4.01
CA LEU A 182 5.25 -31.31 5.40
C LEU A 182 3.99 -31.50 6.27
N ALA A 183 4.19 -31.91 7.52
CA ALA A 183 3.11 -32.01 8.49
C ALA A 183 2.35 -30.69 8.63
N ALA A 184 1.02 -30.78 8.71
CA ALA A 184 0.15 -29.63 8.76
C ALA A 184 0.29 -28.87 10.10
N VAL A 185 0.43 -27.54 10.04
CA VAL A 185 0.55 -26.64 11.21
C VAL A 185 -0.47 -25.51 11.12
N GLY A 186 -0.93 -24.96 12.25
CA GLY A 186 -1.92 -23.88 12.24
C GLY A 186 -1.69 -22.81 13.33
N GLY A 187 -2.62 -21.86 13.42
CA GLY A 187 -2.71 -20.92 14.54
C GLY A 187 -2.89 -19.45 14.13
N GLN A 188 -2.08 -18.96 13.20
CA GLN A 188 -2.21 -17.63 12.60
C GLN A 188 -2.18 -17.76 11.09
N ALA A 189 -3.02 -16.99 10.38
CA ALA A 189 -3.02 -17.05 8.93
C ALA A 189 -1.70 -16.50 8.35
N ARG A 190 -1.03 -17.27 7.47
CA ARG A 190 0.25 -16.89 6.84
C ARG A 190 0.18 -17.03 5.34
N GLY A 191 0.86 -16.14 4.65
CA GLY A 191 1.05 -16.30 3.22
C GLY A 191 1.60 -15.05 2.59
N TYR A 192 1.11 -14.72 1.40
CA TYR A 192 1.71 -13.68 0.58
C TYR A 192 0.72 -12.57 0.27
N HIS A 193 1.26 -11.36 0.19
CA HIS A 193 0.62 -10.23 -0.43
C HIS A 193 1.05 -10.19 -1.91
N MET A 194 0.24 -10.82 -2.77
CA MET A 194 0.48 -10.98 -4.22
C MET A 194 -0.36 -9.97 -5.02
N LEU A 195 -0.03 -8.67 -4.95
CA LEU A 195 -0.75 -7.63 -5.69
C LEU A 195 -0.86 -7.91 -7.21
N TYR A 196 0.13 -8.62 -7.73
CA TYR A 196 0.30 -8.99 -9.13
C TYR A 196 -0.29 -10.36 -9.50
N LEU A 197 -1.02 -11.02 -8.60
CA LEU A 197 -1.53 -12.38 -8.82
C LEU A 197 -2.25 -12.54 -10.17
N MET A 198 -2.98 -11.50 -10.57
CA MET A 198 -3.78 -11.49 -11.79
C MET A 198 -3.03 -11.08 -13.05
N HIS A 199 -1.74 -10.73 -12.96
CA HIS A 199 -0.95 -10.35 -14.13
C HIS A 199 -0.51 -11.61 -14.92
N PRO A 200 -0.72 -11.69 -16.25
CA PRO A 200 -0.24 -12.81 -17.05
C PRO A 200 1.30 -12.92 -17.02
N ASN A 201 2.03 -11.81 -17.15
CA ASN A 201 3.50 -11.83 -17.10
C ASN A 201 4.08 -12.24 -15.74
N ALA A 202 3.32 -12.18 -14.65
CA ALA A 202 3.75 -12.62 -13.33
C ALA A 202 3.45 -14.12 -13.07
N ARG A 203 2.89 -14.85 -14.04
CA ARG A 203 2.33 -16.19 -13.81
C ARG A 203 3.34 -17.18 -13.25
N ALA A 204 4.58 -17.16 -13.73
CA ALA A 204 5.64 -18.04 -13.23
C ALA A 204 5.96 -17.76 -11.75
N THR A 205 6.08 -16.48 -11.37
CA THR A 205 6.28 -16.04 -9.99
C THR A 205 5.11 -16.48 -9.09
N VAL A 206 3.89 -16.22 -9.53
CA VAL A 206 2.66 -16.55 -8.79
C VAL A 206 2.55 -18.06 -8.57
N GLU A 207 2.69 -18.88 -9.63
CA GLU A 207 2.61 -20.33 -9.51
C GLU A 207 3.66 -20.89 -8.56
N LYS A 208 4.88 -20.32 -8.58
CA LYS A 208 5.92 -20.72 -7.64
C LYS A 208 5.54 -20.41 -6.19
N GLN A 209 4.98 -19.24 -5.91
CA GLN A 209 4.54 -18.89 -4.55
C GLN A 209 3.31 -19.69 -4.11
N LEU A 210 2.37 -19.99 -5.01
CA LEU A 210 1.26 -20.89 -4.72
C LEU A 210 1.77 -22.30 -4.37
N GLU A 211 2.75 -22.82 -5.11
CA GLU A 211 3.44 -24.07 -4.78
C GLU A 211 4.08 -24.01 -3.38
N THR A 212 4.79 -22.92 -3.07
CA THR A 212 5.41 -22.70 -1.75
C THR A 212 4.37 -22.70 -0.63
N LEU A 213 3.24 -22.00 -0.79
CA LEU A 213 2.13 -22.03 0.19
C LEU A 213 1.61 -23.46 0.39
N LEU A 214 1.38 -24.19 -0.70
CA LEU A 214 0.82 -25.54 -0.64
C LEU A 214 1.80 -26.53 0.01
N ARG A 215 3.10 -26.42 -0.27
CA ARG A 215 4.18 -27.23 0.33
C ARG A 215 4.47 -26.87 1.79
N SER A 216 4.21 -25.64 2.20
CA SER A 216 4.50 -25.17 3.55
C SER A 216 3.75 -25.94 4.64
N GLY A 217 2.68 -26.64 4.31
CA GLY A 217 1.84 -27.34 5.29
C GLY A 217 1.08 -26.41 6.23
N VAL A 218 1.11 -25.09 6.03
CA VAL A 218 0.31 -24.15 6.83
C VAL A 218 -1.17 -24.36 6.51
N ARG A 219 -1.99 -24.51 7.54
CA ARG A 219 -3.44 -24.72 7.44
C ARG A 219 -4.21 -23.43 7.27
N ASP A 220 -3.81 -22.39 7.99
CA ASP A 220 -4.45 -21.08 7.95
C ASP A 220 -3.64 -20.21 6.97
N LEU A 221 -4.13 -20.07 5.76
CA LEU A 221 -3.45 -19.36 4.68
C LEU A 221 -3.91 -17.92 4.60
N TYR A 222 -3.02 -17.04 4.13
CA TYR A 222 -3.32 -15.66 3.77
C TYR A 222 -3.00 -15.42 2.29
N LEU A 223 -3.88 -14.69 1.61
CA LEU A 223 -3.65 -14.21 0.25
C LEU A 223 -4.19 -12.77 0.11
N GLY A 224 -3.30 -11.80 -0.08
CA GLY A 224 -3.64 -10.41 -0.40
C GLY A 224 -3.50 -10.14 -1.90
N VAL A 225 -4.49 -9.49 -2.54
CA VAL A 225 -4.52 -9.21 -3.98
C VAL A 225 -5.14 -7.85 -4.26
N LEU A 226 -4.52 -7.05 -5.15
CA LEU A 226 -5.10 -5.80 -5.66
C LEU A 226 -5.88 -6.05 -6.94
N THR A 227 -7.11 -5.54 -6.99
CA THR A 227 -8.11 -5.92 -7.99
C THR A 227 -8.47 -4.83 -8.99
N ASP A 228 -7.82 -3.67 -8.88
CA ASP A 228 -8.16 -2.47 -9.63
C ASP A 228 -7.64 -2.43 -11.08
N GLY A 229 -6.83 -3.42 -11.46
CA GLY A 229 -6.19 -3.52 -12.77
C GLY A 229 -4.77 -2.93 -12.83
N THR A 230 -4.27 -2.32 -11.75
CA THR A 230 -2.88 -1.81 -11.65
C THR A 230 -1.86 -2.89 -12.02
N PHE A 231 -2.10 -4.15 -11.66
CA PHE A 231 -1.23 -5.27 -12.01
C PHE A 231 -1.98 -6.28 -12.89
N GLY A 232 -2.81 -5.81 -13.81
CA GLY A 232 -3.64 -6.69 -14.63
C GLY A 232 -4.87 -7.22 -13.88
N LYS A 233 -5.76 -7.86 -14.63
CA LYS A 233 -7.08 -8.28 -14.13
C LYS A 233 -7.53 -9.57 -14.79
N ASP A 234 -7.49 -10.65 -14.01
CA ASP A 234 -7.81 -12.02 -14.41
C ASP A 234 -8.56 -12.69 -13.23
N ILE A 235 -9.80 -12.26 -13.03
CA ILE A 235 -10.68 -12.77 -11.96
C ILE A 235 -10.88 -14.30 -12.06
N PRO A 236 -11.04 -14.91 -13.25
CA PRO A 236 -11.08 -16.36 -13.37
C PRO A 236 -9.85 -17.06 -12.78
N TYR A 237 -8.65 -16.53 -13.01
CA TYR A 237 -7.45 -17.08 -12.40
C TYR A 237 -7.38 -16.85 -10.90
N LEU A 238 -7.80 -15.68 -10.39
CA LEU A 238 -7.94 -15.45 -8.95
C LEU A 238 -8.86 -16.50 -8.31
N ILE A 239 -10.00 -16.79 -8.92
CA ILE A 239 -10.93 -17.84 -8.45
C ILE A 239 -10.24 -19.21 -8.41
N SER A 240 -9.49 -19.56 -9.47
CA SER A 240 -8.73 -20.82 -9.52
C SER A 240 -7.69 -20.91 -8.41
N ALA A 241 -6.93 -19.85 -8.16
CA ALA A 241 -5.96 -19.78 -7.07
C ALA A 241 -6.63 -19.93 -5.69
N VAL A 242 -7.73 -19.21 -5.46
CA VAL A 242 -8.54 -19.32 -4.23
C VAL A 242 -9.01 -20.76 -4.00
N GLN A 243 -9.55 -21.42 -5.03
CA GLN A 243 -10.02 -22.80 -4.93
C GLN A 243 -8.88 -23.78 -4.62
N ARG A 244 -7.70 -23.59 -5.22
CA ARG A 244 -6.50 -24.40 -4.96
C ARG A 244 -6.01 -24.25 -3.52
N LEU A 245 -5.91 -23.03 -3.02
CA LEU A 245 -5.43 -22.75 -1.65
C LEU A 245 -6.44 -23.18 -0.58
N ALA A 246 -7.73 -23.03 -0.85
CA ALA A 246 -8.80 -23.45 0.06
C ALA A 246 -9.09 -24.97 0.03
N ALA A 247 -8.40 -25.74 -0.81
CA ALA A 247 -8.63 -27.18 -0.90
C ALA A 247 -8.07 -27.95 0.31
N GLY A 248 -8.76 -29.03 0.68
CA GLY A 248 -8.38 -29.91 1.79
C GLY A 248 -8.84 -29.37 3.15
N GLN A 249 -8.00 -29.50 4.18
CA GLN A 249 -8.28 -29.00 5.54
C GLN A 249 -7.69 -27.60 5.81
N ARG A 250 -7.51 -26.81 4.74
CA ARG A 250 -6.95 -25.45 4.80
C ARG A 250 -8.07 -24.42 4.90
N SER A 251 -7.85 -23.38 5.69
CA SER A 251 -8.67 -22.17 5.71
C SER A 251 -7.90 -21.06 4.99
N LEU A 252 -8.60 -20.19 4.27
CA LEU A 252 -8.02 -19.05 3.56
C LEU A 252 -8.58 -17.75 4.13
N THR A 253 -7.69 -16.83 4.50
CA THR A 253 -7.98 -15.41 4.65
C THR A 253 -7.64 -14.73 3.33
N LEU A 254 -8.66 -14.40 2.55
CA LEU A 254 -8.56 -13.69 1.27
C LEU A 254 -8.76 -12.19 1.52
N ALA A 255 -7.74 -11.39 1.24
CA ALA A 255 -7.79 -9.94 1.32
C ALA A 255 -7.79 -9.33 -0.09
N LEU A 256 -8.85 -8.61 -0.45
CA LEU A 256 -8.99 -7.95 -1.75
C LEU A 256 -8.91 -6.43 -1.59
N TYR A 257 -7.94 -5.81 -2.24
CA TYR A 257 -7.76 -4.36 -2.28
C TYR A 257 -8.42 -3.80 -3.53
N LEU A 258 -9.40 -2.93 -3.36
CA LEU A 258 -10.22 -2.47 -4.48
C LEU A 258 -9.57 -1.36 -5.29
N THR A 259 -8.66 -0.58 -4.72
CA THR A 259 -7.99 0.55 -5.39
C THR A 259 -6.55 0.69 -4.91
N ASN A 260 -5.68 1.30 -5.72
CA ASN A 260 -4.25 1.44 -5.42
C ASN A 260 -3.89 2.85 -4.91
N GLY A 261 -3.79 3.02 -3.59
CA GLY A 261 -3.38 4.28 -2.97
C GLY A 261 -2.03 4.79 -3.46
N PRO A 262 -0.96 3.96 -3.49
CA PRO A 262 0.35 4.35 -4.02
C PRO A 262 0.29 4.85 -5.46
N GLY A 263 -0.48 4.18 -6.32
CA GLY A 263 -0.69 4.61 -7.71
C GLY A 263 -1.32 6.00 -7.79
N MET A 264 -2.40 6.21 -7.02
CA MET A 264 -3.12 7.49 -6.94
C MET A 264 -2.27 8.64 -6.41
N ARG A 265 -1.32 8.40 -5.50
CA ARG A 265 -0.39 9.45 -5.04
C ARG A 265 0.50 9.98 -6.17
N THR A 266 0.71 9.18 -7.21
CA THR A 266 1.49 9.54 -8.40
C THR A 266 0.61 9.86 -9.61
N TYR A 267 -0.64 10.28 -9.41
CA TYR A 267 -1.65 10.39 -10.47
C TYR A 267 -1.23 11.17 -11.72
N SER A 268 -0.36 12.18 -11.57
CA SER A 268 0.13 13.00 -12.69
C SER A 268 1.15 12.27 -13.59
N SER A 269 1.76 11.20 -13.09
CA SER A 269 2.83 10.45 -13.76
C SER A 269 2.63 8.94 -13.72
N SER A 270 1.50 8.45 -13.20
CA SER A 270 1.22 7.03 -13.08
C SER A 270 1.15 6.41 -14.48
N PRO A 271 1.92 5.34 -14.76
CA PRO A 271 1.87 4.66 -16.05
C PRO A 271 0.62 3.78 -16.21
N THR A 272 -0.27 3.76 -15.21
CA THR A 272 -1.49 2.93 -15.20
C THR A 272 -2.73 3.75 -14.85
N GLU A 273 -3.79 3.53 -15.62
CA GLU A 273 -5.13 4.09 -15.42
C GLU A 273 -6.04 3.14 -14.61
N GLY A 274 -5.48 2.08 -14.02
CA GLY A 274 -6.21 1.15 -13.15
C GLY A 274 -6.92 1.87 -12.00
N GLY A 275 -8.13 1.41 -11.66
CA GLY A 275 -8.94 2.02 -10.58
C GLY A 275 -9.05 3.54 -10.69
N PHE A 276 -8.68 4.25 -9.65
CA PHE A 276 -8.72 5.72 -9.59
C PHE A 276 -7.34 6.37 -9.64
N ASN A 277 -6.33 5.67 -10.19
CA ASN A 277 -4.94 6.13 -10.17
C ASN A 277 -4.72 7.47 -10.91
N SER A 278 -5.64 7.90 -11.78
CA SER A 278 -5.55 9.16 -12.53
C SER A 278 -6.27 10.34 -11.86
N ILE A 279 -6.81 10.16 -10.65
CA ILE A 279 -7.47 11.22 -9.89
C ILE A 279 -6.55 11.63 -8.74
N ASP A 280 -6.40 12.94 -8.53
CA ASP A 280 -5.73 13.49 -7.36
C ASP A 280 -6.36 12.92 -6.06
N PRO A 281 -5.58 12.43 -5.08
CA PRO A 281 -6.13 11.81 -3.87
C PRO A 281 -7.07 12.71 -3.07
N ILE A 282 -6.78 14.01 -2.95
CA ILE A 282 -7.61 14.94 -2.19
C ILE A 282 -8.93 15.15 -2.94
N ARG A 283 -8.88 15.32 -4.26
CA ARG A 283 -10.08 15.41 -5.09
C ARG A 283 -10.90 14.12 -5.05
N PHE A 284 -10.26 12.95 -5.03
CA PHE A 284 -10.97 11.67 -4.97
C PHE A 284 -11.81 11.54 -3.69
N ARG A 285 -11.32 12.04 -2.54
CA ARG A 285 -12.08 12.03 -1.28
C ARG A 285 -13.43 12.75 -1.39
N ASP A 286 -13.45 13.92 -2.02
CA ASP A 286 -14.68 14.67 -2.26
C ASP A 286 -15.60 13.93 -3.25
N LEU A 287 -15.04 13.46 -4.36
CA LEU A 287 -15.80 12.78 -5.41
C LEU A 287 -16.44 11.47 -4.92
N ILE A 288 -15.76 10.64 -4.14
CA ILE A 288 -16.36 9.37 -3.67
C ILE A 288 -17.51 9.59 -2.68
N GLN A 289 -17.55 10.75 -2.02
CA GLN A 289 -18.64 11.14 -1.14
C GLN A 289 -19.85 11.66 -1.91
N HIS A 290 -19.63 12.43 -2.99
CA HIS A 290 -20.69 13.25 -3.59
C HIS A 290 -20.95 13.04 -5.08
N ASP A 291 -19.99 12.50 -5.84
CA ASP A 291 -20.11 12.30 -7.27
C ASP A 291 -20.67 10.91 -7.61
N ASP A 292 -21.87 10.87 -8.20
CA ASP A 292 -22.57 9.63 -8.53
C ASP A 292 -21.82 8.77 -9.55
N ALA A 293 -21.05 9.37 -10.45
CA ALA A 293 -20.30 8.63 -11.46
C ALA A 293 -19.11 7.89 -10.82
N VAL A 294 -18.36 8.55 -9.94
CA VAL A 294 -17.27 7.94 -9.17
C VAL A 294 -17.79 6.86 -8.23
N ARG A 295 -18.91 7.11 -7.54
CA ARG A 295 -19.56 6.12 -6.67
C ARG A 295 -20.03 4.90 -7.45
N SER A 296 -20.64 5.09 -8.62
CA SER A 296 -21.10 4.01 -9.48
C SER A 296 -19.93 3.19 -10.03
N ARG A 297 -18.83 3.85 -10.42
CA ARG A 297 -17.60 3.17 -10.86
C ARG A 297 -17.01 2.34 -9.72
N PHE A 298 -16.99 2.86 -8.50
CA PHE A 298 -16.50 2.10 -7.35
C PHE A 298 -17.41 0.89 -7.03
N ARG A 299 -18.74 1.05 -7.04
CA ARG A 299 -19.67 -0.09 -6.89
C ARG A 299 -19.44 -1.17 -7.93
N ALA A 300 -19.19 -0.80 -9.18
CA ALA A 300 -18.88 -1.77 -10.24
C ALA A 300 -17.61 -2.57 -9.91
N MET A 301 -16.55 -1.92 -9.40
CA MET A 301 -15.33 -2.61 -8.96
C MET A 301 -15.60 -3.58 -7.80
N VAL A 302 -16.43 -3.19 -6.83
CA VAL A 302 -16.85 -4.09 -5.74
C VAL A 302 -17.63 -5.28 -6.29
N ALA A 303 -18.57 -5.05 -7.22
CA ALA A 303 -19.38 -6.09 -7.82
C ALA A 303 -18.54 -7.11 -8.62
N GLU A 304 -17.50 -6.65 -9.31
CA GLU A 304 -16.60 -7.50 -10.11
C GLU A 304 -15.81 -8.51 -9.28
N VAL A 305 -15.51 -8.22 -7.99
CA VAL A 305 -14.77 -9.15 -7.12
C VAL A 305 -15.66 -10.13 -6.38
N LYS A 306 -16.99 -9.92 -6.35
CA LYS A 306 -17.96 -10.81 -5.68
C LYS A 306 -17.80 -12.29 -6.07
N PRO A 307 -17.60 -12.66 -7.36
CA PRO A 307 -17.41 -14.06 -7.73
C PRO A 307 -16.23 -14.73 -7.03
N ALA A 308 -15.13 -14.01 -6.75
CA ALA A 308 -13.98 -14.52 -6.01
C ALA A 308 -14.31 -14.73 -4.52
N LEU A 309 -15.05 -13.79 -3.91
CA LEU A 309 -15.52 -13.89 -2.52
C LEU A 309 -16.47 -15.08 -2.33
N GLU A 310 -17.39 -15.28 -3.27
CA GLU A 310 -18.31 -16.42 -3.29
C GLU A 310 -17.60 -17.75 -3.52
N ALA A 311 -16.62 -17.78 -4.43
CA ALA A 311 -15.78 -18.96 -4.64
C ALA A 311 -15.03 -19.33 -3.36
N SER A 312 -14.42 -18.35 -2.68
CA SER A 312 -13.76 -18.54 -1.39
C SER A 312 -14.69 -19.19 -0.36
N ARG A 313 -15.88 -18.63 -0.13
CA ARG A 313 -16.85 -19.18 0.84
C ARG A 313 -17.36 -20.57 0.46
N ARG A 314 -17.60 -20.84 -0.83
CA ARG A 314 -18.03 -22.15 -1.31
C ARG A 314 -16.96 -23.22 -1.17
N SER A 315 -15.69 -22.87 -1.36
CA SER A 315 -14.57 -23.80 -1.22
C SER A 315 -14.39 -24.26 0.23
N ASN A 316 -14.52 -23.34 1.20
CA ASN A 316 -14.52 -23.69 2.61
C ASN A 316 -15.28 -22.61 3.41
N SER A 317 -16.28 -23.01 4.19
CA SER A 317 -17.09 -22.10 5.01
C SER A 317 -16.30 -21.42 6.12
N GLN A 318 -15.14 -21.97 6.50
CA GLN A 318 -14.19 -21.35 7.44
C GLN A 318 -13.34 -20.24 6.81
N ASN A 319 -13.35 -20.10 5.48
CA ASN A 319 -12.61 -19.03 4.82
C ASN A 319 -13.12 -17.67 5.28
N ARG A 320 -12.19 -16.74 5.46
CA ARG A 320 -12.43 -15.35 5.82
C ARG A 320 -12.14 -14.50 4.60
N ASN A 321 -13.06 -13.59 4.31
CA ASN A 321 -12.91 -12.64 3.23
C ASN A 321 -12.82 -11.24 3.82
N LEU A 322 -11.77 -10.52 3.47
CA LEU A 322 -11.54 -9.12 3.80
C LEU A 322 -11.59 -8.31 2.52
N VAL A 323 -12.26 -7.16 2.55
CA VAL A 323 -12.27 -6.20 1.44
C VAL A 323 -11.76 -4.87 1.98
N PHE A 324 -10.72 -4.36 1.32
CA PHE A 324 -10.10 -3.08 1.62
C PHE A 324 -10.52 -2.07 0.56
N PRO A 325 -11.07 -0.90 0.93
CA PRO A 325 -11.40 0.15 -0.03
C PRO A 325 -10.21 0.54 -0.92
N MET A 326 -9.02 0.57 -0.33
CA MET A 326 -7.79 1.01 -0.98
C MET A 326 -6.58 0.39 -0.28
N LEU A 327 -5.58 -0.02 -1.07
CA LEU A 327 -4.25 -0.37 -0.59
C LEU A 327 -3.50 0.90 -0.17
N GLU A 328 -2.89 0.91 1.01
CA GLU A 328 -2.22 2.07 1.61
C GLU A 328 -3.03 3.35 1.41
N ASP A 329 -4.23 3.37 2.00
CA ASP A 329 -5.27 4.31 1.67
C ASP A 329 -4.90 5.76 1.94
N ASN A 330 -5.35 6.62 1.02
CA ASN A 330 -5.16 8.05 1.07
C ASN A 330 -6.38 8.74 1.69
N LEU A 331 -7.21 8.06 2.49
CA LEU A 331 -8.55 8.51 2.84
C LEU A 331 -8.57 9.29 4.16
N ASP A 332 -9.42 10.30 4.24
CA ASP A 332 -9.93 10.76 5.53
C ASP A 332 -11.06 9.85 5.99
N HIS A 333 -11.50 10.03 7.24
CA HIS A 333 -12.61 9.30 7.83
C HIS A 333 -13.86 9.29 6.95
N ASP A 334 -14.27 10.44 6.40
CA ASP A 334 -15.56 10.56 5.69
C ASP A 334 -15.52 9.88 4.31
N ALA A 335 -14.42 9.99 3.58
CA ALA A 335 -14.22 9.25 2.33
C ALA A 335 -14.13 7.75 2.58
N TYR A 336 -13.46 7.32 3.67
CA TYR A 336 -13.44 5.92 4.08
C TYR A 336 -14.84 5.41 4.41
N ALA A 337 -15.61 6.11 5.24
CA ALA A 337 -16.97 5.75 5.60
C ALA A 337 -17.89 5.66 4.36
N ALA A 338 -17.73 6.57 3.40
CA ALA A 338 -18.45 6.52 2.14
C ALA A 338 -18.12 5.25 1.33
N MET A 339 -16.84 4.91 1.17
CA MET A 339 -16.43 3.68 0.47
C MET A 339 -16.87 2.42 1.22
N ARG A 340 -16.73 2.40 2.55
CA ARG A 340 -17.18 1.33 3.44
C ARG A 340 -18.66 1.02 3.24
N ALA A 341 -19.52 2.04 3.25
CA ALA A 341 -20.96 1.87 3.00
C ALA A 341 -21.25 1.30 1.60
N LEU A 342 -20.54 1.78 0.57
CA LEU A 342 -20.68 1.23 -0.79
C LEU A 342 -20.25 -0.24 -0.87
N ILE A 343 -19.21 -0.65 -0.14
CA ILE A 343 -18.78 -2.05 -0.09
C ILE A 343 -19.84 -2.90 0.61
N GLU A 344 -20.30 -2.48 1.79
CA GLU A 344 -21.29 -3.21 2.59
C GLU A 344 -22.60 -3.43 1.82
N ASP A 345 -23.07 -2.42 1.09
CA ASP A 345 -24.25 -2.53 0.23
C ASP A 345 -24.09 -3.62 -0.85
N GLU A 346 -22.90 -3.72 -1.45
CA GLU A 346 -22.67 -4.62 -2.59
C GLU A 346 -22.32 -6.05 -2.16
N VAL A 347 -21.50 -6.24 -1.12
CA VAL A 347 -21.01 -7.56 -0.70
C VAL A 347 -21.75 -8.13 0.51
N GLY A 348 -22.40 -7.30 1.31
CA GLY A 348 -23.10 -7.71 2.53
C GLY A 348 -22.24 -8.59 3.43
N THR A 349 -22.76 -9.75 3.82
CA THR A 349 -22.06 -10.69 4.72
C THR A 349 -21.00 -11.56 4.03
N LEU A 350 -20.75 -11.39 2.72
CA LEU A 350 -19.76 -12.19 1.99
C LEU A 350 -18.34 -11.88 2.43
N ALA A 351 -18.09 -10.65 2.87
CA ALA A 351 -16.80 -10.18 3.34
C ALA A 351 -16.95 -9.21 4.50
N GLN A 352 -15.86 -9.06 5.24
CA GLN A 352 -15.72 -8.02 6.24
C GLN A 352 -14.93 -6.86 5.63
N VAL A 353 -15.36 -5.62 5.85
CA VAL A 353 -14.55 -4.45 5.47
C VAL A 353 -13.36 -4.33 6.45
N ALA A 354 -12.20 -3.98 5.92
CA ALA A 354 -11.00 -3.66 6.68
C ALA A 354 -10.34 -2.41 6.09
N ARG A 355 -9.49 -1.76 6.87
CA ARG A 355 -8.79 -0.53 6.49
C ARG A 355 -7.29 -0.75 6.42
N ASN A 356 -6.60 -0.05 5.53
CA ASN A 356 -5.14 -0.13 5.41
C ASN A 356 -4.59 1.29 5.23
N PRO A 357 -4.60 2.11 6.30
CA PRO A 357 -4.27 3.53 6.21
C PRO A 357 -2.77 3.75 5.97
N CYS A 358 -2.43 4.83 5.27
CA CYS A 358 -1.03 5.26 5.04
C CYS A 358 -0.80 6.62 5.70
N LEU A 359 -0.74 6.68 7.03
CA LEU A 359 -0.71 7.95 7.76
C LEU A 359 0.41 8.87 7.28
N GLY A 360 0.05 10.11 6.90
CA GLY A 360 1.01 11.12 6.43
C GLY A 360 1.43 10.97 4.96
N CYS A 361 0.93 9.97 4.23
CA CYS A 361 1.22 9.80 2.81
C CYS A 361 0.52 10.83 1.92
N VAL A 362 -0.61 11.40 2.37
CA VAL A 362 -1.31 12.52 1.73
C VAL A 362 -1.90 13.40 2.81
N ASP A 363 -1.73 14.73 2.69
CA ASP A 363 -2.29 15.70 3.62
C ASP A 363 -3.76 15.42 3.96
N GLY A 364 -4.07 15.38 5.25
CA GLY A 364 -5.43 15.20 5.77
C GLY A 364 -5.95 13.76 5.81
N ASN A 365 -5.16 12.74 5.44
CA ASN A 365 -5.59 11.36 5.71
C ASN A 365 -5.45 10.98 7.18
N ASP A 366 -6.20 9.95 7.61
CA ASP A 366 -6.21 9.47 8.99
C ASP A 366 -6.29 7.92 9.06
N SER A 367 -6.44 7.38 10.26
CA SER A 367 -6.53 5.93 10.52
C SER A 367 -7.86 5.51 11.17
N ALA A 368 -8.86 6.38 11.18
CA ALA A 368 -10.14 6.09 11.83
C ALA A 368 -10.92 5.00 11.07
N ALA A 369 -10.98 3.79 11.61
CA ALA A 369 -11.49 2.61 10.91
C ALA A 369 -12.95 2.24 11.24
N ASP A 370 -13.70 3.07 11.96
CA ASP A 370 -15.11 2.77 12.35
C ASP A 370 -15.34 1.40 13.01
N GLY A 371 -14.31 0.88 13.70
CA GLY A 371 -14.34 -0.43 14.35
C GLY A 371 -14.04 -1.63 13.43
N ASP A 372 -13.74 -1.38 12.16
CA ASP A 372 -13.20 -2.38 11.23
C ASP A 372 -11.73 -2.68 11.57
N PRO A 373 -11.23 -3.87 11.21
CA PRO A 373 -9.83 -4.23 11.41
C PRO A 373 -8.92 -3.36 10.57
N ILE A 374 -7.71 -3.17 11.08
CA ILE A 374 -6.65 -2.45 10.39
C ILE A 374 -5.60 -3.45 9.90
N GLU A 375 -5.12 -3.26 8.67
CA GLU A 375 -3.82 -3.79 8.24
C GLU A 375 -2.76 -2.70 8.40
N GLU A 376 -1.71 -3.00 9.14
CA GLU A 376 -0.50 -2.18 9.17
C GLU A 376 0.68 -2.87 8.51
N HIS A 377 1.65 -2.06 8.11
CA HIS A 377 2.90 -2.52 7.52
C HIS A 377 4.12 -1.98 8.26
N ALA A 378 4.04 -0.80 8.89
CA ALA A 378 5.15 -0.24 9.67
C ALA A 378 5.53 -1.14 10.87
N PRO A 379 6.76 -1.69 10.96
CA PRO A 379 7.16 -2.60 12.02
C PRO A 379 7.04 -2.02 13.42
N GLU A 380 7.25 -0.70 13.56
CA GLU A 380 7.10 0.04 14.81
C GLU A 380 5.64 0.11 15.31
N GLU A 381 4.65 -0.02 14.43
CA GLU A 381 3.23 0.09 14.75
C GLU A 381 2.58 -1.25 15.12
N ILE A 382 3.25 -2.38 14.90
CA ILE A 382 2.69 -3.70 15.19
C ILE A 382 2.22 -3.86 16.67
N ALA A 383 2.84 -3.13 17.60
CA ALA A 383 2.47 -3.15 19.02
C ALA A 383 1.14 -2.42 19.31
N SER A 384 0.70 -1.52 18.43
CA SER A 384 -0.58 -0.79 18.54
C SER A 384 -1.76 -1.63 18.05
N LEU A 385 -1.50 -2.64 17.22
CA LEU A 385 -2.50 -3.54 16.64
C LEU A 385 -3.19 -4.47 17.66
N ASN A 386 -4.45 -4.78 17.36
CA ASN A 386 -5.34 -5.65 18.13
C ASN A 386 -5.50 -7.05 17.49
N PRO A 387 -6.11 -8.03 18.18
CA PRO A 387 -6.20 -9.39 17.65
C PRO A 387 -6.99 -9.59 16.35
N ARG A 388 -7.84 -8.61 15.97
CA ARG A 388 -8.59 -8.65 14.71
C ARG A 388 -7.80 -8.10 13.53
N ASP A 389 -6.74 -7.35 13.81
CA ASP A 389 -5.93 -6.62 12.84
C ASP A 389 -4.96 -7.57 12.13
N GLY A 390 -4.30 -7.06 11.11
CA GLY A 390 -3.33 -7.79 10.31
C GLY A 390 -2.02 -7.04 10.17
N PHE A 391 -0.96 -7.78 9.87
CA PHE A 391 0.34 -7.19 9.56
C PHE A 391 0.85 -7.74 8.23
N SER A 392 1.37 -6.87 7.37
CA SER A 392 2.03 -7.28 6.13
C SER A 392 3.39 -6.61 5.98
N LEU A 393 4.30 -7.25 5.24
CA LEU A 393 5.59 -6.64 4.87
C LEU A 393 5.48 -5.75 3.63
N ASP A 394 4.29 -5.29 3.26
CA ASP A 394 4.10 -4.43 2.09
C ASP A 394 4.92 -3.14 2.23
N GLY A 395 5.53 -2.70 1.13
CA GLY A 395 6.44 -1.55 1.10
C GLY A 395 7.80 -1.75 1.78
N ILE A 396 7.98 -2.78 2.63
CA ILE A 396 9.21 -3.02 3.41
C ILE A 396 10.04 -4.15 2.82
N GLY A 397 9.40 -5.26 2.46
CA GLY A 397 10.09 -6.44 1.95
C GLY A 397 10.91 -7.19 2.99
N TYR A 398 11.79 -8.05 2.50
CA TYR A 398 12.77 -8.80 3.28
C TYR A 398 13.84 -9.35 2.33
N SER A 399 15.04 -9.54 2.86
CA SER A 399 16.16 -10.17 2.15
C SER A 399 16.29 -11.65 2.51
N PHE A 400 16.90 -12.41 1.60
CA PHE A 400 17.27 -13.80 1.87
C PHE A 400 18.65 -13.90 2.51
N SER A 401 18.91 -15.00 3.20
CA SER A 401 20.23 -15.28 3.81
C SER A 401 21.41 -15.24 2.83
N THR A 402 21.15 -15.40 1.53
CA THR A 402 22.15 -15.35 0.45
C THR A 402 22.35 -13.96 -0.16
N GLU A 403 21.49 -12.99 0.18
CA GLU A 403 21.50 -11.63 -0.34
C GLU A 403 22.25 -10.71 0.63
N PHE A 404 23.56 -10.59 0.42
CA PHE A 404 24.42 -9.73 1.24
C PHE A 404 24.16 -8.24 0.93
N ASP A 405 24.31 -7.38 1.94
CA ASP A 405 24.21 -5.91 1.86
C ASP A 405 22.82 -5.33 1.50
N SER A 406 21.74 -6.08 1.72
CA SER A 406 20.39 -5.52 1.59
C SER A 406 20.04 -4.60 2.75
N GLN A 407 19.36 -3.48 2.47
CA GLN A 407 18.73 -2.63 3.49
C GLN A 407 17.40 -3.20 4.00
N GLN A 408 16.89 -4.26 3.36
CA GLN A 408 15.65 -4.92 3.77
C GLN A 408 15.88 -5.83 4.97
N PRO A 409 14.87 -6.05 5.83
CA PRO A 409 14.96 -6.94 6.97
C PRO A 409 15.45 -8.34 6.61
N ASP A 410 16.39 -8.88 7.39
CA ASP A 410 16.88 -10.25 7.24
C ASP A 410 15.88 -11.28 7.82
N PRO A 411 16.08 -12.60 7.58
CA PRO A 411 15.16 -13.62 8.05
C PRO A 411 14.97 -13.67 9.57
N ASP A 412 15.99 -13.34 10.35
CA ASP A 412 15.90 -13.30 11.81
C ASP A 412 15.06 -12.11 12.28
N THR A 413 15.17 -10.96 11.62
CA THR A 413 14.31 -9.82 11.82
C THR A 413 12.86 -10.16 11.48
N ILE A 414 12.61 -10.87 10.38
CA ILE A 414 11.26 -11.33 10.03
C ILE A 414 10.70 -12.29 11.08
N ARG A 415 11.51 -13.22 11.62
CA ARG A 415 11.08 -14.09 12.73
C ARG A 415 10.68 -13.30 13.97
N ASN A 416 11.40 -12.24 14.32
CA ASN A 416 11.05 -11.37 15.43
C ASN A 416 9.71 -10.66 15.21
N LEU A 417 9.44 -10.18 13.98
CA LEU A 417 8.13 -9.59 13.63
C LEU A 417 7.01 -10.63 13.67
N ILE A 418 7.29 -11.86 13.26
CA ILE A 418 6.37 -12.99 13.37
C ILE A 418 6.03 -13.28 14.83
N ASP A 419 7.03 -13.36 15.72
CA ASP A 419 6.82 -13.59 17.15
C ASP A 419 6.01 -12.47 17.80
N LEU A 420 6.29 -11.22 17.42
CA LEU A 420 5.54 -10.08 17.89
C LEU A 420 4.09 -10.15 17.42
N SER A 421 3.85 -10.46 16.15
CA SER A 421 2.50 -10.68 15.59
C SER A 421 1.73 -11.80 16.34
N LEU A 422 2.39 -12.92 16.65
CA LEU A 422 1.81 -14.01 17.44
C LEU A 422 1.48 -13.57 18.87
N SER A 423 2.38 -12.81 19.51
CA SER A 423 2.18 -12.31 20.89
C SER A 423 0.99 -11.36 20.99
N ARG A 424 0.77 -10.55 19.94
CA ARG A 424 -0.38 -9.66 19.77
C ARG A 424 -1.65 -10.39 19.33
N ARG A 425 -1.52 -11.67 18.95
CA ARG A 425 -2.58 -12.53 18.43
C ARG A 425 -3.23 -11.92 17.19
N LEU A 426 -2.44 -11.29 16.32
CA LEU A 426 -2.97 -10.70 15.09
C LEU A 426 -3.63 -11.77 14.24
N SER A 427 -4.55 -11.35 13.38
CA SER A 427 -5.36 -12.28 12.63
C SER A 427 -4.59 -12.94 11.47
N TYR A 428 -3.60 -12.26 10.92
CA TYR A 428 -2.68 -12.77 9.90
C TYR A 428 -1.34 -12.05 9.89
N PHE A 429 -0.38 -12.65 9.17
CA PHE A 429 0.90 -12.04 8.82
C PHE A 429 1.27 -12.40 7.38
N ALA A 430 1.59 -11.39 6.57
CA ALA A 430 1.83 -11.57 5.15
C ALA A 430 3.25 -11.21 4.73
N LEU A 431 3.88 -12.10 3.96
CA LEU A 431 5.14 -11.85 3.27
C LEU A 431 4.91 -11.06 1.98
N TRP A 432 5.85 -10.20 1.65
CA TRP A 432 5.82 -9.36 0.45
C TRP A 432 7.24 -9.07 -0.01
N ARG A 433 7.46 -8.94 -1.34
CA ARG A 433 8.74 -8.52 -1.93
C ARG A 433 8.51 -7.62 -3.14
N ALA A 434 9.31 -6.56 -3.25
CA ALA A 434 9.20 -5.56 -4.31
C ALA A 434 9.56 -6.13 -5.68
N GLU A 435 10.60 -6.96 -5.73
CA GLU A 435 11.14 -7.57 -6.94
C GLU A 435 10.11 -8.50 -7.61
N ARG A 436 9.22 -9.09 -6.81
CA ARG A 436 8.13 -9.94 -7.29
C ARG A 436 6.92 -9.17 -7.78
N GLN A 437 6.84 -7.88 -7.46
CA GLN A 437 5.88 -6.97 -8.10
C GLN A 437 6.39 -6.40 -9.43
N GLY A 438 7.63 -6.76 -9.78
CA GLY A 438 8.38 -6.14 -10.85
C GLY A 438 8.56 -4.64 -10.68
N ARG A 439 8.72 -4.20 -9.42
CA ARG A 439 9.20 -2.88 -9.10
C ARG A 439 10.72 -2.90 -9.16
N ASP A 440 11.29 -2.05 -10.00
CA ASP A 440 12.72 -1.72 -9.97
C ASP A 440 12.91 -0.56 -8.98
N PRO A 441 13.61 -0.76 -7.85
CA PRO A 441 13.84 0.30 -6.87
C PRO A 441 14.71 1.44 -7.40
N THR A 442 15.43 1.23 -8.51
CA THR A 442 16.38 2.19 -9.10
C THR A 442 15.83 2.92 -10.33
N GLY A 443 14.74 2.40 -10.91
CA GLY A 443 14.16 2.88 -12.16
C GLY A 443 12.85 3.64 -11.99
N PRO A 444 12.40 4.36 -13.05
CA PRO A 444 11.05 4.91 -13.07
C PRO A 444 10.01 3.79 -13.00
N PRO A 445 8.80 4.05 -12.45
CA PRO A 445 7.71 3.08 -12.47
C PRO A 445 7.40 2.64 -13.90
N LEU A 446 7.51 1.34 -14.16
CA LEU A 446 7.18 0.77 -15.46
C LEU A 446 5.68 0.44 -15.56
N PRO A 447 5.08 0.54 -16.76
CA PRO A 447 3.79 -0.07 -17.04
C PRO A 447 3.81 -1.57 -16.69
N PRO A 448 2.69 -2.14 -16.19
CA PRO A 448 2.66 -3.53 -15.68
C PRO A 448 3.16 -4.59 -16.69
N ASP A 449 2.85 -4.42 -17.97
CA ASP A 449 3.26 -5.33 -19.03
C ASP A 449 4.77 -5.29 -19.33
N GLN A 450 5.46 -4.22 -18.91
CA GLN A 450 6.90 -4.03 -19.10
C GLN A 450 7.72 -4.42 -17.87
N ARG A 451 7.06 -4.79 -16.77
CA ARG A 451 7.72 -5.18 -15.52
C ARG A 451 8.31 -6.58 -15.63
N ILE A 452 9.42 -6.79 -14.92
CA ILE A 452 10.06 -8.10 -14.76
C ILE A 452 9.71 -8.63 -13.39
N TYR A 453 8.99 -9.74 -13.33
CA TYR A 453 8.57 -10.36 -12.07
C TYR A 453 9.60 -11.43 -11.68
N GLU A 454 10.28 -11.25 -10.54
CA GLU A 454 11.25 -12.25 -10.06
C GLU A 454 10.56 -13.59 -9.81
N VAL A 455 11.09 -14.67 -10.38
CA VAL A 455 10.63 -16.04 -10.08
C VAL A 455 11.47 -16.59 -8.93
N PRO A 456 10.87 -16.98 -7.78
CA PRO A 456 11.61 -17.51 -6.65
C PRO A 456 12.47 -18.72 -7.02
N THR A 457 13.74 -18.69 -6.64
CA THR A 457 14.61 -19.86 -6.70
C THR A 457 14.17 -20.93 -5.70
N ALA A 458 14.69 -22.15 -5.84
CA ALA A 458 14.40 -23.22 -4.89
C ALA A 458 14.85 -22.87 -3.46
N ALA A 459 16.04 -22.27 -3.29
CA ALA A 459 16.55 -21.89 -1.98
C ALA A 459 15.67 -20.83 -1.30
N GLN A 460 15.27 -19.81 -2.06
CA GLN A 460 14.34 -18.78 -1.58
C GLN A 460 12.99 -19.38 -1.17
N ALA A 461 12.46 -20.33 -1.95
CA ALA A 461 11.21 -21.02 -1.63
C ALA A 461 11.32 -21.85 -0.34
N GLU A 462 12.44 -22.54 -0.09
CA GLU A 462 12.65 -23.28 1.17
C GLU A 462 12.74 -22.34 2.37
N GLU A 463 13.42 -21.21 2.23
CA GLU A 463 13.52 -20.21 3.31
C GLU A 463 12.15 -19.61 3.64
N GLU A 464 11.33 -19.37 2.62
CA GLU A 464 9.94 -18.94 2.80
C GLU A 464 9.07 -19.99 3.47
N VAL A 465 9.21 -21.26 3.11
CA VAL A 465 8.53 -22.35 3.84
C VAL A 465 8.91 -22.30 5.33
N ALA A 466 10.19 -22.07 5.64
CA ALA A 466 10.64 -21.96 7.02
C ALA A 466 10.03 -20.75 7.73
N LEU A 467 9.97 -19.58 7.08
CA LEU A 467 9.35 -18.37 7.64
C LEU A 467 7.83 -18.54 7.84
N LEU A 468 7.12 -19.08 6.84
CA LEU A 468 5.67 -19.31 6.90
C LEU A 468 5.27 -20.27 8.03
N ARG A 469 6.13 -21.24 8.36
CA ARG A 469 5.89 -22.22 9.43
C ARG A 469 6.35 -21.75 10.81
N TYR A 470 7.17 -20.70 10.88
CA TYR A 470 7.83 -20.31 12.12
C TYR A 470 6.82 -19.98 13.22
N GLY A 471 7.05 -20.55 14.42
CA GLY A 471 6.21 -20.34 15.60
C GLY A 471 4.84 -21.04 15.57
N LEU A 472 4.46 -21.72 14.49
CA LEU A 472 3.20 -22.45 14.38
C LEU A 472 3.31 -23.87 14.98
N LYS A 473 2.18 -24.44 15.41
CA LYS A 473 2.11 -25.75 16.06
C LYS A 473 1.16 -26.70 15.36
#